data_AF-A0A494R596-F1
#
_entry.id   AF-A0A494R596-F1
#
_cell.length_a   1.000
_cell.length_b   1.000
_cell.length_c   1.000
_cell.angle_alpha   90.00
_cell.angle_beta   90.00
_cell.angle_gamma   90.00
#
_symmetry.space_group_name_H-M   'P 1'
#
loop_
_entity.id
_entity.type
_entity.pdbx_description
1 polymer ?
#
loop_
_entity_poly.entity_id
_entity_poly.type
_entity_poly.pdbx_seq_one_letter_code
_entity_poly.pdbx_strand_id
1 'polypeptide(L)'
;MYEEIDLKGVVKNSEAYAALNIFNREVQKHVKDFGGMNLEKIDSALKYAYAYYSNYLNEHGEYDMTLDGKPVFVEPTKAESANYALLLVQLNDKEKKEFRKVFYGSHGI
;
A
#
# COMPACT_ATOMS: atom_id res chain seq x y z
N MET A 1 6.93 -15.15 7.71
CA MET A 1 7.82 -15.45 8.85
C MET A 1 9.19 -14.97 8.43
N TYR A 2 9.75 -13.94 9.09
CA TYR A 2 11.12 -13.49 8.83
C TYR A 2 12.01 -14.16 9.87
N GLU A 3 13.04 -14.89 9.43
CA GLU A 3 13.97 -15.57 10.33
C GLU A 3 15.18 -14.66 10.60
N GLU A 4 15.42 -14.37 11.88
CA GLU A 4 16.68 -13.78 12.32
C GLU A 4 17.80 -14.82 12.16
N ILE A 5 18.99 -14.36 11.79
CA ILE A 5 20.16 -15.23 11.71
C ILE A 5 20.67 -15.50 13.13
N ASP A 6 20.74 -16.77 13.52
CA ASP A 6 21.32 -17.17 14.79
C ASP A 6 22.83 -16.85 14.80
N LEU A 7 23.25 -16.02 15.76
CA LEU A 7 24.64 -15.59 15.91
C LEU A 7 25.46 -16.57 16.77
N LYS A 8 24.86 -17.66 17.25
CA LYS A 8 25.54 -18.68 18.07
C LYS A 8 26.66 -19.34 17.26
N GLY A 9 27.91 -19.10 17.68
CA GLY A 9 29.10 -19.64 17.03
C GLY A 9 29.86 -18.63 16.15
N VAL A 10 29.30 -17.44 15.91
CA VAL A 10 30.03 -16.36 15.22
C VAL A 10 30.94 -15.65 16.23
N VAL A 11 32.22 -15.44 15.85
CA VAL A 11 33.20 -14.76 16.71
C VAL A 11 32.76 -13.32 16.95
N LYS A 12 32.51 -13.00 18.23
CA LYS A 12 32.16 -11.64 18.66
C LYS A 12 33.26 -10.66 18.23
N ASN A 13 32.86 -9.49 17.71
CA ASN A 13 33.73 -8.44 17.16
C ASN A 13 34.41 -8.74 15.81
N SER A 14 34.05 -9.84 15.12
CA SER A 14 34.42 -10.02 13.72
C SER A 14 33.58 -9.14 12.79
N GLU A 15 34.10 -8.82 11.58
CA GLU A 15 33.33 -8.14 10.54
C GLU A 15 32.06 -8.91 10.18
N ALA A 16 32.13 -10.25 10.14
CA ALA A 16 30.98 -11.12 9.91
C ALA A 16 29.91 -10.94 11.00
N TYR A 17 30.32 -10.88 12.28
CA TYR A 17 29.40 -10.61 13.38
C TYR A 17 28.74 -9.23 13.26
N ALA A 18 29.50 -8.19 12.90
CA ALA A 18 28.97 -6.85 12.71
C ALA A 18 27.95 -6.79 11.56
N ALA A 19 28.27 -7.41 10.42
CA ALA A 19 27.38 -7.46 9.26
C ALA A 19 26.07 -8.19 9.54
N LEU A 20 26.13 -9.36 10.18
CA LEU A 20 24.94 -10.15 10.54
C LEU A 20 24.08 -9.45 11.59
N ASN A 21 24.69 -8.73 12.53
CA ASN A 21 23.97 -7.97 13.54
C ASN A 21 23.27 -6.74 12.93
N ILE A 22 23.89 -6.08 11.95
CA ILE A 22 23.24 -5.02 11.14
C ILE A 22 22.06 -5.60 10.35
N PHE A 23 22.24 -6.76 9.71
CA PHE A 23 21.18 -7.44 8.97
C PHE A 23 19.98 -7.75 9.88
N ASN A 24 20.18 -8.39 11.03
CA ASN A 24 19.11 -8.70 11.97
C ASN A 24 18.41 -7.43 12.47
N ARG A 25 19.14 -6.34 12.72
CA ARG A 25 18.57 -5.05 13.12
C ARG A 25 17.67 -4.45 12.03
N GLU A 26 18.10 -4.50 10.78
CA GLU A 26 17.28 -4.02 9.65
C GLU A 26 16.07 -4.92 9.40
N VAL A 27 16.19 -6.25 9.56
CA VAL A 27 15.05 -7.17 9.51
C VAL A 27 14.04 -6.85 10.62
N GLN A 28 14.49 -6.66 11.86
CA GLN A 28 13.60 -6.26 12.97
C GLN A 28 12.92 -4.91 12.71
N LYS A 29 13.65 -3.95 12.15
CA LYS A 29 13.10 -2.65 11.78
C LYS A 29 12.04 -2.79 10.68
N HIS A 30 12.31 -3.56 9.63
CA HIS A 30 11.34 -3.88 8.58
C HIS A 30 10.11 -4.60 9.15
N VAL A 31 10.29 -5.58 10.02
CA VAL A 31 9.19 -6.28 10.70
C VAL A 31 8.38 -5.34 11.60
N LYS A 32 9.00 -4.33 12.21
CA LYS A 32 8.29 -3.32 13.01
C LYS A 32 7.55 -2.29 12.15
N ASP A 33 8.15 -1.91 11.03
CA ASP A 33 7.60 -0.93 10.11
C ASP A 33 6.40 -1.54 9.36
N PHE A 34 6.52 -2.77 8.87
CA PHE A 34 5.46 -3.52 8.17
C PHE A 34 4.59 -4.40 9.08
N GLY A 35 5.01 -4.59 10.32
CA GLY A 35 4.25 -5.31 11.35
C GLY A 35 2.95 -4.57 11.64
N GLY A 36 1.85 -5.19 11.23
CA GLY A 36 0.50 -4.64 11.36
C GLY A 36 -0.06 -4.00 10.09
N MET A 37 0.66 -4.02 8.96
CA MET A 37 0.09 -3.69 7.66
C MET A 37 -0.35 -4.98 6.94
N ASN A 38 -1.63 -5.03 6.56
CA ASN A 38 -2.14 -6.04 5.65
C ASN A 38 -2.01 -5.52 4.20
N LEU A 39 -0.99 -6.00 3.49
CA LEU A 39 -0.72 -5.60 2.11
C LEU A 39 -1.88 -5.94 1.16
N GLU A 40 -2.60 -7.03 1.39
CA GLU A 40 -3.75 -7.42 0.57
C GLU A 40 -4.89 -6.40 0.66
N LYS A 41 -5.08 -5.78 1.84
CA LYS A 41 -6.04 -4.68 2.00
C LYS A 41 -5.61 -3.44 1.23
N ILE A 42 -4.32 -3.09 1.28
CA ILE A 42 -3.77 -1.95 0.53
C ILE A 42 -3.95 -2.19 -0.97
N ASP A 43 -3.61 -3.38 -1.48
CA ASP A 43 -3.79 -3.75 -2.88
C ASP A 43 -5.27 -3.71 -3.31
N SER A 44 -6.18 -4.15 -2.43
CA SER A 44 -7.62 -4.06 -2.68
C SER A 44 -8.09 -2.62 -2.77
N ALA A 45 -7.64 -1.75 -1.87
CA ALA A 45 -7.94 -0.32 -1.92
C ALA A 45 -7.40 0.34 -3.20
N LEU A 46 -6.19 -0.02 -3.63
CA LEU A 46 -5.60 0.46 -4.89
C LEU A 46 -6.45 0.04 -6.10
N LYS A 47 -6.89 -1.23 -6.16
CA LYS A 47 -7.77 -1.72 -7.25
C LYS A 47 -9.06 -0.91 -7.34
N TYR A 48 -9.73 -0.65 -6.22
CA TYR A 48 -10.95 0.16 -6.23
C TYR A 48 -10.69 1.60 -6.63
N ALA A 49 -9.60 2.20 -6.15
CA ALA A 49 -9.26 3.58 -6.49
C ALA A 49 -8.92 3.74 -7.99
N TYR A 50 -8.13 2.82 -8.56
CA TYR A 50 -7.82 2.85 -9.99
C TYR A 50 -9.04 2.55 -10.87
N ALA A 51 -9.87 1.57 -10.48
CA ALA A 51 -11.10 1.27 -11.20
C ALA A 51 -12.06 2.46 -11.24
N TYR A 52 -12.19 3.18 -10.12
CA TYR A 52 -13.00 4.40 -10.07
C TYR A 52 -12.37 5.53 -10.90
N TYR A 53 -11.06 5.71 -10.85
CA TYR A 53 -10.36 6.79 -11.55
C TYR A 53 -10.38 6.63 -13.08
N SER A 54 -10.27 5.41 -13.60
CA SER A 54 -10.07 5.16 -15.03
C SER A 54 -11.36 5.09 -15.86
N ASN A 55 -12.54 5.13 -15.22
CA ASN A 55 -13.82 4.80 -15.83
C ASN A 55 -14.75 6.03 -15.83
N TYR A 56 -14.55 6.90 -16.82
CA TYR A 56 -15.40 8.08 -17.05
C TYR A 56 -16.30 7.92 -18.30
N LEU A 57 -15.85 7.17 -19.29
CA LEU A 57 -16.61 6.81 -20.50
C LEU A 57 -16.36 5.35 -20.84
N ASN A 58 -17.41 4.61 -21.20
CA ASN A 58 -17.30 3.21 -21.63
C ASN A 58 -16.78 3.10 -23.07
N GLU A 59 -16.59 1.87 -23.56
CA GLU A 59 -16.11 1.58 -24.92
C GLU A 59 -17.03 2.11 -26.04
N HIS A 60 -18.27 2.46 -25.70
CA HIS A 60 -19.27 3.04 -26.60
C HIS A 60 -19.32 4.58 -26.52
N GLY A 61 -18.48 5.21 -25.69
CA GLY A 61 -18.46 6.66 -25.49
C GLY A 61 -19.63 7.17 -24.65
N GLU A 62 -20.32 6.29 -23.93
CA GLU A 62 -21.38 6.64 -22.99
C GLU A 62 -20.79 6.86 -21.60
N TYR A 63 -21.45 7.70 -20.80
CA TYR A 63 -21.07 7.93 -19.40
C TYR A 63 -21.08 6.61 -18.64
N ASP A 64 -19.96 6.30 -17.97
CA ASP A 64 -19.90 5.12 -17.11
C ASP A 64 -20.84 5.29 -15.91
N MET A 65 -21.23 4.18 -15.28
CA MET A 65 -22.03 4.21 -14.06
C MET A 65 -21.13 4.01 -12.85
N THR A 66 -21.40 4.76 -11.78
CA THR A 66 -20.87 4.43 -10.46
C THR A 66 -21.31 3.02 -10.07
N LEU A 67 -20.61 2.42 -9.11
CA LEU A 67 -21.00 1.12 -8.55
C LEU A 67 -22.41 1.15 -7.91
N ASP A 68 -22.94 2.34 -7.62
CA ASP A 68 -24.33 2.56 -7.15
C ASP A 68 -25.34 2.78 -8.30
N GLY A 69 -24.91 2.60 -9.55
CA GLY A 69 -25.75 2.71 -10.75
C GLY A 69 -26.07 4.14 -11.20
N LYS A 70 -25.34 5.16 -10.71
CA LYS A 70 -25.53 6.56 -11.13
C LYS A 70 -24.58 6.92 -12.27
N PRO A 71 -25.02 7.64 -13.31
CA PRO A 71 -24.14 8.09 -14.37
C PRO A 71 -23.05 9.05 -13.87
N VAL A 72 -21.82 8.85 -14.35
CA VAL A 72 -20.64 9.67 -14.05
C VAL A 72 -20.50 10.72 -15.15
N PHE A 73 -20.99 11.94 -14.90
CA PHE A 73 -20.99 13.02 -15.91
C PHE A 73 -19.69 13.82 -16.00
N VAL A 74 -18.74 13.60 -15.07
CA VAL A 74 -17.43 14.27 -15.03
C VAL A 74 -16.36 13.26 -14.62
N GLU A 75 -15.15 13.38 -15.18
CA GLU A 75 -14.02 12.54 -14.79
C GLU A 75 -13.75 12.65 -13.28
N PRO A 76 -13.71 11.53 -12.54
CA PRO A 76 -13.47 11.56 -11.11
C PRO A 76 -12.05 12.00 -10.79
N THR A 77 -11.90 12.85 -9.78
CA THR A 77 -10.58 13.24 -9.30
C THR A 77 -9.88 12.07 -8.59
N LYS A 78 -8.54 12.10 -8.53
CA LYS A 78 -7.79 11.13 -7.70
C LYS A 78 -8.22 11.18 -6.23
N ALA A 79 -8.57 12.36 -5.72
CA ALA A 79 -9.05 12.52 -4.34
C ALA A 79 -10.37 11.79 -4.09
N GLU A 80 -11.33 11.92 -4.99
CA GLU A 80 -12.61 11.20 -4.92
C GLU A 80 -12.41 9.69 -5.04
N SER A 81 -11.54 9.26 -5.96
CA SER A 81 -11.19 7.85 -6.16
C SER A 81 -10.57 7.23 -4.90
N ALA A 82 -9.68 7.96 -4.22
CA ALA A 82 -9.09 7.51 -2.97
C ALA A 82 -10.12 7.45 -1.83
N ASN A 83 -11.00 8.45 -1.73
CA ASN A 83 -12.06 8.46 -0.72
C ASN A 83 -13.03 7.29 -0.92
N TYR A 84 -13.40 7.00 -2.17
CA TYR A 84 -14.24 5.86 -2.51
C TYR A 84 -13.62 4.54 -2.06
N ALA A 85 -12.34 4.30 -2.36
CA ALA A 85 -11.63 3.10 -1.92
C ALA A 85 -11.57 2.97 -0.39
N LEU A 86 -11.40 4.08 0.34
CA LEU A 86 -11.34 4.08 1.81
C LEU A 86 -12.72 3.89 2.48
N LEU A 87 -13.82 4.09 1.76
CA LEU A 87 -15.16 3.71 2.23
C LEU A 87 -15.38 2.19 2.14
N LEU A 88 -14.81 1.55 1.12
CA LEU A 88 -14.97 0.11 0.87
C LEU A 88 -14.00 -0.75 1.68
N VAL A 89 -12.77 -0.25 1.88
CA VAL A 89 -11.70 -1.00 2.55
C VAL A 89 -11.27 -0.26 3.81
N GLN A 90 -11.55 -0.87 4.96
CA GLN A 90 -11.08 -0.33 6.25
C GLN A 90 -9.59 -0.58 6.42
N LEU A 91 -8.83 0.48 6.19
CA LEU A 91 -7.39 0.58 6.43
C LEU A 91 -7.11 1.27 7.77
N ASN A 92 -6.09 0.80 8.49
CA ASN A 92 -5.52 1.50 9.64
C ASN A 92 -4.62 2.67 9.18
N ASP A 93 -4.13 3.49 10.10
CA ASP A 93 -3.39 4.71 9.76
C ASP A 93 -2.07 4.45 9.02
N LYS A 94 -1.36 3.35 9.33
CA LYS A 94 -0.15 2.96 8.59
C LYS A 94 -0.50 2.54 7.17
N GLU A 95 -1.52 1.72 7.02
CA GLU A 95 -2.01 1.24 5.72
C GLU A 95 -2.52 2.39 4.84
N LYS A 96 -3.26 3.36 5.41
CA LYS A 96 -3.70 4.57 4.71
C LYS A 96 -2.52 5.38 4.20
N LYS A 97 -1.45 5.51 5.00
CA LYS A 97 -0.25 6.25 4.61
C LYS A 97 0.44 5.59 3.42
N GLU A 98 0.61 4.27 3.45
CA GLU A 98 1.22 3.55 2.34
C GLU A 98 0.33 3.55 1.09
N PHE A 99 -0.98 3.32 1.25
CA PHE A 99 -1.96 3.45 0.16
C PHE A 99 -1.85 4.81 -0.55
N ARG A 100 -1.86 5.92 0.20
CA ARG A 100 -1.76 7.28 -0.38
C ARG A 100 -0.43 7.49 -1.10
N LYS A 101 0.67 7.07 -0.48
CA LYS A 101 2.01 7.18 -1.08
C LYS A 101 2.09 6.42 -2.42
N VAL A 102 1.51 5.23 -2.50
CA VAL A 102 1.49 4.43 -3.73
C VAL A 102 0.54 5.03 -4.77
N PHE A 103 -0.69 5.39 -4.36
CA PHE A 103 -1.73 5.85 -5.29
C PHE A 103 -1.44 7.23 -5.90
N TYR A 104 -0.95 8.18 -5.08
CA TYR A 104 -0.61 9.52 -5.55
C TYR A 104 0.85 9.65 -6.04
N GLY A 105 1.71 8.68 -5.72
CA GLY A 105 3.14 8.73 -5.97
C GLY A 105 3.91 9.52 -4.91
N SER A 106 5.24 9.47 -4.98
CA SER A 106 6.17 10.10 -4.02
C SER A 106 6.13 11.63 -3.95
N HIS A 107 5.36 12.29 -4.83
CA HIS A 107 5.21 13.74 -4.90
C HIS A 107 3.75 14.20 -4.69
N GLY A 108 2.87 13.30 -4.26
CA GLY A 108 1.43 13.56 -4.18
C GLY A 108 0.92 13.79 -2.78
N ILE A 109 1.46 14.79 -2.07
CA ILE A 109 0.79 15.59 -1.01
C ILE A 109 1.34 17.01 -1.11
#